data_AF-A0A9Q0PHZ0-F1
#
_entry.id   AF-A0A9Q0PHZ0-F1
#
_cell.length_a   1.000
_cell.length_b   1.000
_cell.length_c   1.000
_cell.angle_alpha   90.00
_cell.angle_beta   90.00
_cell.angle_gamma   90.00
#
_symmetry.space_group_name_H-M   'P 1'
#
loop_
_entity.id
_entity.type
_entity.pdbx_description
1 polymer ?
#
loop_
_entity_poly.entity_id
_entity_poly.type
_entity_poly.pdbx_seq_one_letter_code
_entity_poly.pdbx_strand_id
1 'polypeptide(L)'
;MLGTLSDPLILFFGFGALSDAAIRQSKWNALKVREKLKCDMSSEMVAIHEKQLTDVLADEVQSLFEAGETDTWLSVRNLLESKTKIAISEISNVVVGFKLHKSEIDTKLEHLRENARNVVKRKAREAAAAERVLTRMKDRFTQVFNPNENSNAKALDKGKKH
;
A
#
# COMPACT_ATOMS: atom_id res chain seq x y z
N MET A 1 18.93 66.30 61.24
CA MET A 1 19.61 65.01 61.43
C MET A 1 18.62 63.93 61.00
N LEU A 2 18.82 63.31 59.84
CA LEU A 2 19.48 62.00 59.66
C LEU A 2 18.62 60.87 60.27
N GLY A 3 18.16 59.84 59.56
CA GLY A 3 18.50 59.38 58.22
C GLY A 3 17.64 58.16 57.86
N THR A 4 17.76 57.78 56.59
CA THR A 4 17.17 56.62 55.92
C THR A 4 17.66 55.28 56.48
N LEU A 5 16.76 54.30 56.62
CA LEU A 5 17.04 52.86 56.48
C LEU A 5 15.83 52.32 55.69
N SER A 6 15.89 52.09 54.38
CA SER A 6 16.54 50.93 53.75
C SER A 6 16.58 49.73 54.70
N ASP A 7 15.71 48.75 54.48
CA ASP A 7 16.24 47.47 54.02
C ASP A 7 15.23 46.58 53.30
N PRO A 8 15.72 45.77 52.34
CA PRO A 8 15.02 45.37 51.13
C PRO A 8 14.85 43.85 51.12
N LEU A 9 14.09 43.32 52.07
CA LEU A 9 13.94 41.86 52.22
C LEU A 9 12.66 41.29 51.61
N ILE A 10 11.80 42.11 51.01
CA ILE A 10 10.73 41.66 50.09
C ILE A 10 11.29 41.50 48.67
N LEU A 11 12.53 41.06 48.55
CA LEU A 11 13.12 40.66 47.26
C LEU A 11 13.77 39.28 47.31
N PHE A 12 13.78 38.58 48.46
CA PHE A 12 14.65 37.41 48.58
C PHE A 12 14.00 36.04 48.57
N PHE A 13 12.74 35.81 48.98
CA PHE A 13 12.16 34.47 48.83
C PHE A 13 10.64 34.47 48.74
N GLY A 14 10.12 33.92 47.64
CA GLY A 14 8.81 33.26 47.64
C GLY A 14 7.74 33.87 46.73
N PHE A 15 7.92 33.75 45.42
CA PHE A 15 6.91 33.24 44.49
C PHE A 15 7.61 33.11 43.12
N GLY A 16 8.18 31.97 42.75
CA GLY A 16 7.40 30.74 42.64
C GLY A 16 6.34 30.82 41.53
N ALA A 17 6.42 31.81 40.64
CA ALA A 17 5.75 31.76 39.36
C ALA A 17 6.78 32.11 38.30
N LEU A 18 7.40 31.06 37.78
CA LEU A 18 7.98 30.99 36.45
C LEU A 18 6.87 31.31 35.42
N SER A 19 6.36 32.54 35.47
CA SER A 19 5.46 33.07 34.48
C SER A 19 6.33 33.39 33.29
N ASP A 20 6.39 32.43 32.37
CA ASP A 20 6.96 32.64 31.05
C ASP A 20 8.47 32.96 31.12
N ALA A 21 9.29 31.96 31.45
CA ALA A 21 10.65 31.93 30.91
C ALA A 21 10.48 31.91 29.39
N ALA A 22 10.40 33.11 28.83
CA ALA A 22 10.06 33.39 27.47
C ALA A 22 10.92 32.52 26.57
N ILE A 23 10.33 31.46 26.02
CA ILE A 23 10.89 30.73 24.89
C ILE A 23 10.71 31.65 23.67
N ARG A 24 11.36 32.82 23.68
CA ARG A 24 11.47 33.74 22.55
C ARG A 24 12.55 33.28 21.56
N GLN A 25 12.70 31.96 21.37
CA GLN A 25 13.79 31.41 20.56
C GLN A 25 13.38 30.43 19.45
N SER A 26 12.09 30.29 19.12
CA SER A 26 11.75 29.74 17.82
C SER A 26 10.56 30.44 17.20
N LYS A 27 10.67 30.80 15.92
CA LYS A 27 9.53 31.12 15.02
C LYS A 27 8.71 29.84 14.78
N TRP A 28 8.28 29.17 15.84
CA TRP A 28 7.53 27.94 15.77
C TRP A 28 6.08 28.28 15.42
N ASN A 29 5.73 28.09 14.15
CA ASN A 29 4.35 28.21 13.72
C ASN A 29 3.65 26.87 13.93
N ALA A 30 2.98 26.73 15.08
CA ALA A 30 2.28 25.49 15.46
C ALA A 30 1.25 25.03 14.42
N LEU A 31 0.57 25.96 13.72
CA LEU A 31 -0.36 25.62 12.65
C LEU A 31 0.36 24.99 11.46
N LYS A 32 1.48 25.58 11.03
CA LYS A 32 2.30 25.05 9.92
C LYS A 32 2.82 23.65 10.23
N VAL A 33 3.27 23.42 11.47
CA VAL A 33 3.76 22.09 11.90
C VAL A 33 2.62 21.08 11.90
N ARG A 34 1.44 21.46 12.40
CA ARG A 34 0.25 20.59 12.39
C ARG A 34 -0.20 20.21 10.99
N GLU A 35 -0.25 21.16 10.05
CA GLU A 35 -0.65 20.85 8.67
C GLU A 35 0.38 19.97 7.97
N LYS A 36 1.68 20.23 8.18
CA LYS A 36 2.74 19.33 7.68
C LYS A 36 2.58 17.91 8.24
N LEU A 37 2.36 17.77 9.56
CA LEU A 37 2.19 16.47 10.19
C LEU A 37 1.01 15.67 9.60
N LYS A 38 -0.12 16.33 9.32
CA LYS A 38 -1.26 15.67 8.65
C LYS A 38 -0.90 15.20 7.24
N CYS A 39 -0.23 16.03 6.45
CA CYS A 39 0.21 15.67 5.11
C CYS A 39 1.18 14.49 5.15
N ASP A 40 2.14 14.50 6.07
CA ASP A 40 3.12 13.43 6.25
C ASP A 40 2.42 12.11 6.65
N MET A 41 1.57 12.14 7.68
CA MET A 41 0.78 10.97 8.11
C MET A 41 -0.10 10.40 7.00
N SER A 42 -0.77 11.25 6.21
CA SER A 42 -1.61 10.78 5.11
C SER A 42 -0.81 10.16 3.98
N SER A 43 0.39 10.69 3.70
CA SER A 43 1.27 10.17 2.66
C SER A 43 1.83 8.81 3.07
N GLU A 44 2.26 8.68 4.33
CA GLU A 44 2.72 7.42 4.90
C GLU A 44 1.61 6.36 4.88
N MET A 45 0.39 6.73 5.27
CA MET A 45 -0.75 5.83 5.22
C MET A 45 -1.06 5.36 3.80
N VAL A 46 -1.08 6.27 2.82
CA VAL A 46 -1.28 5.91 1.41
C VAL A 46 -0.19 4.96 0.94
N ALA A 47 1.07 5.21 1.29
CA ALA A 47 2.18 4.35 0.91
C ALA A 47 2.05 2.93 1.51
N ILE A 48 1.56 2.80 2.74
CA ILE A 48 1.29 1.49 3.38
C ILE A 48 0.23 0.71 2.59
N HIS A 49 -0.92 1.34 2.31
CA HIS A 49 -2.02 0.69 1.59
C HIS A 49 -1.65 0.40 0.13
N GLU A 50 -0.88 1.28 -0.51
CA GLU A 50 -0.37 1.08 -1.86
C GLU A 50 0.57 -0.12 -1.94
N LYS A 51 1.48 -0.25 -0.96
CA LYS A 51 2.37 -1.42 -0.87
C LYS A 51 1.57 -2.70 -0.65
N GLN A 52 0.65 -2.72 0.30
CA GLN A 52 -0.21 -3.87 0.56
C GLN A 52 -1.03 -4.28 -0.67
N LEU A 53 -1.64 -3.31 -1.35
CA LEU A 53 -2.36 -3.55 -2.60
C LEU A 53 -1.43 -4.12 -3.67
N THR A 54 -0.21 -3.58 -3.80
CA THR A 54 0.78 -4.04 -4.78
C THR A 54 1.17 -5.49 -4.55
N ASP A 55 1.47 -5.85 -3.30
CA ASP A 55 1.91 -7.20 -2.94
C ASP A 55 0.77 -8.22 -3.17
N VAL A 56 -0.41 -7.94 -2.61
CA VAL A 56 -1.59 -8.81 -2.75
C VAL A 56 -2.01 -8.97 -4.21
N LEU A 57 -2.05 -7.88 -4.97
CA LEU A 57 -2.45 -7.92 -6.38
C LEU A 57 -1.40 -8.66 -7.22
N ALA A 58 -0.10 -8.48 -6.93
CA ALA A 58 0.96 -9.18 -7.62
C ALA A 58 0.87 -10.70 -7.41
N ASP A 59 0.61 -11.15 -6.17
CA ASP A 59 0.53 -12.55 -5.81
C ASP A 59 -0.73 -13.23 -6.39
N GLU A 60 -1.90 -12.61 -6.23
CA GLU A 60 -3.16 -13.18 -6.72
C GLU A 60 -3.21 -13.19 -8.25
N VAL A 61 -2.72 -12.13 -8.93
CA VAL A 61 -2.64 -12.12 -10.40
C VAL A 61 -1.66 -13.19 -10.90
N GLN A 62 -0.55 -13.40 -10.20
CA GLN A 62 0.41 -14.45 -10.54
C GLN A 62 -0.26 -15.83 -10.44
N SER A 63 -0.98 -16.09 -9.36
CA SER A 63 -1.70 -17.35 -9.13
C SER A 63 -2.74 -17.61 -10.21
N LEU A 64 -3.53 -16.60 -10.60
CA LEU A 64 -4.49 -16.71 -11.71
C LEU A 64 -3.80 -17.09 -13.03
N PHE A 65 -2.65 -16.48 -13.34
CA PHE A 65 -1.91 -16.83 -14.55
C PHE A 65 -1.26 -18.22 -14.51
N GLU A 66 -0.94 -18.74 -13.34
CA GLU A 66 -0.42 -20.10 -13.17
C GLU A 66 -1.52 -21.15 -13.31
N ALA A 67 -2.69 -20.91 -12.71
CA ALA A 67 -3.89 -21.73 -12.87
C ALA A 67 -4.33 -21.79 -14.35
N GLY A 68 -4.24 -20.66 -15.07
CA GLY A 68 -4.46 -20.56 -16.52
C GLY A 68 -5.78 -21.17 -16.97
N GLU A 69 -6.85 -20.83 -16.25
CA GLU A 69 -8.24 -21.20 -16.53
C GLU A 69 -8.81 -20.38 -17.70
N THR A 70 -9.92 -20.84 -18.28
CA THR A 70 -10.53 -20.20 -19.46
C THR A 70 -11.00 -18.76 -19.20
N ASP A 71 -11.33 -18.43 -17.96
CA ASP A 71 -11.85 -17.14 -17.51
C ASP A 71 -10.78 -16.28 -16.80
N THR A 72 -9.49 -16.66 -16.86
CA THR A 72 -8.36 -15.97 -16.19
C THR A 72 -8.44 -14.44 -16.34
N TRP A 73 -8.70 -13.93 -17.54
CA TRP A 73 -8.76 -12.49 -17.79
C TRP A 73 -9.97 -11.80 -17.14
N LEU A 74 -11.10 -12.48 -17.06
CA LEU A 74 -12.28 -11.98 -16.35
C LEU A 74 -11.99 -11.90 -14.84
N SER A 75 -11.39 -12.96 -14.29
CA SER A 75 -10.98 -13.03 -12.89
C SER A 75 -9.96 -11.94 -12.53
N VAL A 76 -8.96 -11.69 -13.39
CA VAL A 76 -7.98 -10.59 -13.21
C VAL A 76 -8.67 -9.22 -13.20
N ARG A 77 -9.66 -8.98 -14.07
CA ARG A 77 -10.40 -7.71 -14.11
C ARG A 77 -11.21 -7.48 -12.84
N ASN A 78 -11.96 -8.49 -12.41
CA ASN A 78 -12.77 -8.44 -11.19
C ASN A 78 -11.88 -8.26 -9.95
N LEU A 79 -10.73 -8.92 -9.92
CA LEU A 79 -9.74 -8.80 -8.87
C LEU A 79 -9.19 -7.36 -8.77
N LEU A 80 -8.74 -6.80 -9.90
CA LEU A 80 -8.24 -5.43 -9.96
C LEU A 80 -9.30 -4.44 -9.47
N GLU A 81 -10.52 -4.53 -9.98
CA GLU A 81 -11.60 -3.62 -9.61
C GLU A 81 -11.93 -3.71 -8.11
N SER A 82 -12.14 -4.92 -7.60
CA SER A 82 -12.54 -5.13 -6.20
C SER A 82 -11.45 -4.67 -5.22
N LYS A 83 -10.20 -5.07 -5.43
CA LYS A 83 -9.09 -4.72 -4.53
C LYS A 83 -8.78 -3.23 -4.55
N THR A 84 -8.76 -2.61 -5.73
CA THR A 84 -8.56 -1.16 -5.84
C THR A 84 -9.71 -0.39 -5.19
N LYS A 85 -10.96 -0.84 -5.34
CA LYS A 85 -12.12 -0.20 -4.69
C LYS A 85 -12.05 -0.27 -3.16
N ILE A 86 -11.64 -1.40 -2.61
CA ILE A 86 -11.45 -1.59 -1.16
C ILE A 86 -10.38 -0.62 -0.66
N ALA A 87 -9.19 -0.61 -1.26
CA ALA A 87 -8.09 0.26 -0.85
C ALA A 87 -8.45 1.76 -0.91
N ILE A 88 -9.17 2.19 -1.95
CA ILE A 88 -9.67 3.57 -2.06
C ILE A 88 -10.64 3.91 -0.93
N SER A 89 -11.53 2.98 -0.57
CA SER A 89 -12.49 3.17 0.50
C SER A 89 -11.81 3.30 1.86
N GLU A 90 -10.81 2.46 2.13
CA GLU A 90 -10.01 2.49 3.37
C GLU A 90 -9.26 3.81 3.52
N ILE A 91 -8.55 4.24 2.48
CA ILE A 91 -7.82 5.51 2.47
C ILE A 91 -8.80 6.68 2.66
N SER A 92 -9.91 6.67 1.94
CA SER A 92 -10.92 7.73 2.00
C SER A 92 -11.52 7.86 3.42
N ASN A 93 -11.83 6.73 4.07
CA ASN A 93 -12.39 6.73 5.42
C ASN A 93 -11.42 7.33 6.45
N VAL A 94 -10.14 6.96 6.38
CA VAL A 94 -9.15 7.46 7.33
C VAL A 94 -8.86 8.95 7.10
N VAL A 95 -8.78 9.37 5.84
CA VAL A 95 -8.45 10.75 5.49
C VAL A 95 -9.53 11.76 5.89
N VAL A 96 -10.80 11.35 5.96
CA VAL A 96 -11.89 12.19 6.51
C VAL A 96 -11.57 12.64 7.94
N GLY A 97 -10.90 11.81 8.74
CA GLY A 97 -10.48 12.15 10.11
C GLY A 97 -9.43 13.27 10.18
N PHE A 98 -8.63 13.44 9.12
CA PHE A 98 -7.53 14.42 9.07
C PHE A 98 -7.94 15.78 8.50
N LYS A 99 -9.17 15.91 7.94
CA LYS A 99 -9.67 17.12 7.27
C LYS A 99 -8.70 17.65 6.19
N LEU A 100 -8.14 16.73 5.40
CA LEU A 100 -7.22 17.05 4.31
C LEU A 100 -7.95 17.68 3.11
N HIS A 101 -7.20 18.44 2.30
CA HIS A 101 -7.76 19.08 1.12
C HIS A 101 -8.11 18.04 0.04
N LYS A 102 -9.33 18.12 -0.49
CA LYS A 102 -9.86 17.14 -1.45
C LYS A 102 -8.94 16.88 -2.65
N SER A 103 -8.34 17.93 -3.23
CA SER A 103 -7.46 17.76 -4.39
C SER A 103 -6.18 16.97 -4.12
N GLU A 104 -5.65 17.04 -2.89
CA GLU A 104 -4.44 16.30 -2.52
C GLU A 104 -4.76 14.79 -2.41
N ILE A 105 -5.94 14.49 -1.88
CA ILE A 105 -6.44 13.13 -1.71
C ILE A 105 -6.75 12.52 -3.07
N ASP A 106 -7.48 13.24 -3.93
CA ASP A 106 -7.86 12.78 -5.26
C ASP A 106 -6.61 12.43 -6.08
N THR A 107 -5.55 13.25 -5.99
CA THR A 107 -4.26 12.97 -6.65
C THR A 107 -3.64 11.65 -6.15
N LYS A 108 -3.61 11.43 -4.82
CA LYS A 108 -3.09 10.18 -4.24
C LYS A 108 -3.91 8.95 -4.65
N LEU A 109 -5.23 9.08 -4.73
CA LEU A 109 -6.13 8.00 -5.15
C LEU A 109 -5.98 7.66 -6.64
N GLU A 110 -5.76 8.65 -7.51
CA GLU A 110 -5.47 8.40 -8.93
C GLU A 110 -4.14 7.68 -9.12
N HIS A 111 -3.09 8.08 -8.38
CA HIS A 111 -1.81 7.38 -8.37
C HIS A 111 -1.96 5.90 -7.95
N LEU A 112 -2.76 5.63 -6.92
CA LEU A 112 -3.04 4.27 -6.47
C LEU A 112 -3.71 3.42 -7.56
N ARG A 113 -4.71 3.98 -8.26
CA ARG A 113 -5.39 3.31 -9.38
C ARG A 113 -4.41 2.98 -10.50
N GLU A 114 -3.55 3.92 -10.83
CA GLU A 114 -2.55 3.74 -11.88
C GLU A 114 -1.49 2.72 -11.48
N ASN A 115 -1.01 2.73 -10.24
CA ASN A 115 -0.11 1.72 -9.73
C ASN A 115 -0.72 0.31 -9.83
N ALA A 116 -1.97 0.14 -9.39
CA ALA A 116 -2.66 -1.15 -9.49
C ALA A 116 -2.76 -1.67 -10.94
N ARG A 117 -3.08 -0.80 -11.90
CA ARG A 117 -3.06 -1.15 -13.34
C ARG A 117 -1.66 -1.56 -13.81
N ASN A 118 -0.62 -0.85 -13.37
CA ASN A 118 0.75 -1.14 -13.74
C ASN A 118 1.26 -2.46 -13.17
N VAL A 119 0.84 -2.84 -11.96
CA VAL A 119 1.13 -4.16 -11.38
C VAL A 119 0.56 -5.27 -12.25
N VAL A 120 -0.72 -5.19 -12.64
CA VAL A 120 -1.36 -6.17 -13.53
C VAL A 120 -0.64 -6.24 -14.87
N LYS A 121 -0.33 -5.10 -15.47
CA LYS A 121 0.39 -5.03 -16.76
C LYS A 121 1.77 -5.65 -16.68
N ARG A 122 2.52 -5.40 -15.59
CA ARG A 122 3.82 -6.01 -15.35
C ARG A 122 3.69 -7.52 -15.18
N LYS A 123 2.75 -8.00 -14.37
CA LYS A 123 2.50 -9.43 -14.18
C LYS A 123 2.06 -10.14 -15.46
N ALA A 124 1.22 -9.51 -16.27
CA ALA A 124 0.84 -10.04 -17.57
C ALA A 124 2.05 -10.21 -18.50
N ARG A 125 2.98 -9.23 -18.51
CA ARG A 125 4.23 -9.33 -19.28
C ARG A 125 5.15 -10.43 -18.76
N GLU A 126 5.31 -10.53 -17.44
CA GLU A 126 6.08 -11.61 -16.81
C GLU A 126 5.49 -12.98 -17.18
N ALA A 127 4.16 -13.14 -17.10
CA ALA A 127 3.46 -14.37 -17.45
C ALA A 127 3.58 -14.74 -18.95
N ALA A 128 3.63 -13.73 -19.83
CA ALA A 128 3.77 -13.92 -21.27
C ALA A 128 5.23 -14.12 -21.72
N ALA A 129 6.21 -13.96 -20.82
CA ALA A 129 7.61 -14.19 -21.15
C ALA A 129 7.82 -15.63 -21.64
N ALA A 130 8.57 -15.80 -22.73
CA ALA A 130 8.73 -17.10 -23.40
C ALA A 130 9.21 -18.21 -22.44
N GLU A 131 10.12 -17.88 -21.52
CA GLU A 131 10.62 -18.80 -20.50
C GLU A 131 9.50 -19.29 -19.56
N ARG A 132 8.63 -18.38 -19.10
CA ARG A 132 7.49 -18.72 -18.23
C ARG A 132 6.46 -19.57 -18.96
N VAL A 133 6.18 -19.23 -20.22
CA VAL A 133 5.25 -20.01 -21.06
C VAL A 133 5.78 -21.42 -21.29
N LEU A 134 7.06 -21.56 -21.64
CA LEU A 134 7.67 -22.87 -21.88
C LEU A 134 7.66 -23.74 -20.63
N THR A 135 7.98 -23.18 -19.47
CA THR A 135 7.90 -23.91 -18.19
C THR A 135 6.47 -24.37 -17.91
N ARG A 136 5.47 -23.49 -18.05
CA ARG A 136 4.05 -23.86 -17.85
C ARG A 136 3.58 -24.93 -18.83
N MET A 137 4.01 -24.86 -20.09
CA MET A 137 3.71 -25.90 -21.08
C MET A 137 4.31 -27.24 -20.68
N LYS A 138 5.55 -27.26 -20.19
CA LYS A 138 6.20 -28.47 -19.67
C LYS A 138 5.47 -29.00 -18.44
N ASP A 139 5.14 -28.16 -17.46
CA ASP A 139 4.47 -28.56 -16.23
C ASP A 139 3.09 -29.17 -16.51
N ARG A 140 2.31 -28.60 -17.43
CA ARG A 140 1.02 -29.16 -17.84
C ARG A 140 1.19 -30.48 -18.60
N PHE A 141 2.21 -30.57 -19.46
CA PHE A 141 2.50 -31.81 -20.16
C PHE A 141 2.88 -32.92 -19.18
N THR A 142 3.77 -32.66 -18.23
CA THR A 142 4.16 -33.65 -17.22
C THR A 142 2.99 -34.03 -16.32
N GLN A 143 2.14 -33.08 -15.92
CA GLN A 143 0.94 -33.37 -15.14
C GLN A 143 -0.03 -34.31 -15.87
N VAL A 144 -0.22 -34.14 -17.18
CA VAL A 144 -1.14 -34.99 -17.97
C VAL A 144 -0.50 -36.33 -18.35
N PHE A 145 0.81 -36.36 -18.62
CA PHE A 145 1.49 -37.51 -19.24
C PHE A 145 2.42 -38.27 -18.29
N ASN A 146 2.54 -37.91 -17.00
CA ASN A 146 3.38 -38.67 -16.09
C ASN A 146 2.77 -40.06 -15.76
N PRO A 147 3.56 -41.15 -15.87
CA PRO A 147 3.08 -42.52 -15.66
C PRO A 147 2.69 -42.89 -14.23
N ASN A 148 3.03 -42.07 -13.24
CA ASN A 148 3.03 -42.49 -11.84
C ASN A 148 1.71 -42.20 -11.09
N GLU A 149 0.75 -41.52 -11.71
CA GLU A 149 -0.63 -41.39 -11.19
C GLU A 149 -1.69 -41.97 -12.14
N ASN A 150 -1.26 -42.58 -13.24
CA ASN A 150 -2.12 -43.08 -14.30
C ASN A 150 -2.12 -44.61 -14.32
N SER A 151 -2.39 -45.27 -13.18
CA SER A 151 -2.73 -46.70 -13.16
C SER A 151 -4.07 -47.00 -13.84
N ASN A 152 -4.80 -45.96 -14.28
CA ASN A 152 -5.89 -46.11 -15.24
C ASN A 152 -5.33 -45.93 -16.66
N ALA A 153 -4.63 -46.96 -17.12
CA ALA A 153 -4.16 -47.07 -18.49
C ALA A 153 -5.35 -46.94 -19.46
N LYS A 154 -5.58 -45.74 -20.00
CA LYS A 154 -6.31 -45.60 -21.26
C LYS A 154 -5.43 -46.26 -22.31
N ALA A 155 -5.80 -47.50 -22.64
CA ALA A 155 -5.22 -48.28 -23.71
C ALA A 155 -5.11 -47.39 -24.95
N LEU A 156 -3.87 -47.11 -25.34
CA LEU A 156 -3.55 -46.51 -26.62
C LEU A 156 -4.08 -47.45 -27.70
N ASP A 157 -5.18 -47.06 -28.33
CA ASP A 157 -5.63 -47.65 -29.60
C ASP A 157 -4.51 -47.41 -30.62
N LYS A 158 -3.75 -48.48 -30.89
CA LYS A 158 -2.68 -48.46 -31.88
C LYS A 158 -3.34 -48.37 -33.25
N GLY A 159 -3.36 -47.15 -33.79
CA GLY A 159 -3.88 -46.85 -35.11
C GLY A 159 -3.50 -47.91 -36.15
N LYS A 160 -4.52 -48.53 -36.74
CA LYS A 160 -4.41 -49.38 -37.92
C LYS A 160 -3.75 -48.57 -39.03
N LYS A 161 -2.58 -49.01 -39.47
CA LYS A 161 -1.99 -48.60 -40.75
C LYS A 161 -2.87 -49.18 -41.86
N HIS A 162 -3.41 -48.31 -42.70
CA HIS A 162 -3.88 -48.64 -44.05
C HIS A 162 -2.75 -48.42 -45.04
#